data_AF-A0A6L5Y143-F1
#
_entry.id   AF-A0A6L5Y143-F1
#
_cell.length_a   1.000
_cell.length_b   1.000
_cell.length_c   1.000
_cell.angle_alpha   90.00
_cell.angle_beta   90.00
_cell.angle_gamma   90.00
#
_symmetry.space_group_name_H-M   'P 1'
#
loop_
_entity.id
_entity.type
_entity.pdbx_description
1 polymer ?
#
loop_
_entity_poly.entity_id
_entity_poly.type
_entity_poly.pdbx_seq_one_letter_code
_entity_poly.pdbx_strand_id
1 'polypeptide(L)'
;MSELNMSAIDLFKLHESEAIKTTINGIDTKVLKLSDSSGNYLAIPATDKNLSKICGKIVLDYLINRVTYDTYNGKVVIIKAYY
;
A
#
# COMPACT_ATOMS: atom_id res chain seq x y z
N MET A 1 3.16 6.75 11.45
CA MET A 1 2.54 7.36 10.25
C MET A 1 3.55 8.36 9.74
N SER A 2 3.95 8.22 8.48
CA SER A 2 4.86 9.19 7.85
C SER A 2 4.05 10.10 6.92
N GLU A 3 4.35 11.39 6.93
CA GLU A 3 3.81 12.34 5.94
C GLU A 3 4.65 12.24 4.67
N LEU A 4 4.01 11.95 3.54
CA LEU A 4 4.65 11.90 2.24
C LEU A 4 4.86 13.30 1.70
N ASN A 5 5.94 13.50 0.95
CA ASN A 5 6.20 14.74 0.23
C ASN A 5 5.45 14.83 -1.12
N MET A 6 4.69 13.79 -1.48
CA MET A 6 3.95 13.69 -2.74
C MET A 6 2.66 12.89 -2.58
N SER A 7 1.73 13.07 -3.52
CA SER A 7 0.47 12.33 -3.52
C SER A 7 0.68 10.84 -3.84
N ALA A 8 -0.26 9.99 -3.43
CA ALA A 8 -0.28 8.58 -3.86
C ALA A 8 -0.37 8.45 -5.40
N ILE A 9 -1.02 9.38 -6.08
CA ILE A 9 -1.12 9.35 -7.55
C ILE A 9 0.26 9.54 -8.17
N ASP A 10 1.04 10.50 -7.68
CA ASP A 10 2.37 10.80 -8.22
C ASP A 10 3.36 9.68 -7.89
N LEU A 11 3.30 9.12 -6.68
CA LEU A 11 4.08 7.94 -6.30
C LEU A 11 3.83 6.78 -7.29
N PHE A 12 2.57 6.49 -7.59
CA PHE A 12 2.22 5.41 -8.51
C PHE A 12 2.47 5.72 -9.99
N LYS A 13 2.58 6.99 -10.37
CA LYS A 13 3.02 7.38 -11.72
C LYS A 13 4.53 7.20 -11.88
N LEU A 14 5.32 7.55 -10.85
CA LEU A 14 6.77 7.36 -10.86
C LEU A 14 7.16 5.89 -11.01
N HIS A 15 6.35 4.99 -10.45
CA HIS A 15 6.56 3.55 -10.48
C HIS A 15 5.52 2.80 -11.35
N GLU A 16 5.00 3.44 -12.41
CA GLU A 16 3.90 2.87 -13.20
C GLU A 16 4.25 1.50 -13.81
N SER A 17 5.48 1.31 -14.28
CA SER A 17 5.96 0.03 -14.84
C SER A 17 6.12 -1.09 -13.80
N GLU A 18 6.21 -0.74 -12.52
CA GLU A 18 6.39 -1.65 -11.40
C GLU A 18 5.06 -1.94 -10.67
N ALA A 19 4.01 -1.19 -11.00
CA ALA A 19 2.70 -1.30 -10.38
C ALA A 19 2.01 -2.61 -10.78
N ILE A 20 1.74 -3.45 -9.79
CA ILE A 20 1.06 -4.74 -9.99
C ILE A 20 -0.44 -4.53 -9.76
N LYS A 21 -1.26 -4.77 -10.79
CA LYS A 21 -2.72 -4.80 -10.65
C LYS A 21 -3.14 -6.07 -9.91
N THR A 22 -4.03 -5.93 -8.94
CA THR A 22 -4.49 -7.06 -8.11
C THR A 22 -5.86 -6.75 -7.52
N THR A 23 -6.48 -7.75 -6.92
CA THR A 23 -7.77 -7.64 -6.24
C THR A 23 -7.56 -7.97 -4.77
N ILE A 24 -7.86 -7.03 -3.87
CA ILE A 24 -7.74 -7.20 -2.43
C ILE A 24 -9.13 -7.09 -1.82
N ASN A 25 -9.57 -8.14 -1.10
CA ASN A 25 -10.91 -8.20 -0.50
C ASN A 25 -12.05 -7.88 -1.50
N GLY A 26 -11.91 -8.30 -2.76
CA GLY A 26 -12.89 -8.04 -3.83
C GLY A 26 -12.81 -6.65 -4.47
N ILE A 27 -11.80 -5.85 -4.12
CA ILE A 27 -11.62 -4.49 -4.64
C ILE A 27 -10.39 -4.48 -5.55
N ASP A 28 -10.60 -4.07 -6.80
CA ASP A 28 -9.52 -3.89 -7.74
C ASP A 28 -8.64 -2.71 -7.34
N THR A 29 -7.35 -2.96 -7.29
CA THR A 29 -6.35 -1.99 -6.89
C THR A 29 -5.03 -2.25 -7.60
N LYS A 30 -4.04 -1.41 -7.30
CA LYS A 30 -2.67 -1.57 -7.73
C LYS A 30 -1.75 -1.50 -6.52
N VAL A 31 -0.66 -2.24 -6.56
CA VAL A 31 0.31 -2.26 -5.47
C VAL A 31 1.72 -2.08 -5.99
N LEU A 32 2.56 -1.46 -5.16
CA LEU A 32 4.00 -1.38 -5.37
C LEU A 32 4.70 -2.18 -4.28
N LYS A 33 5.77 -2.88 -4.65
CA LYS A 33 6.66 -3.53 -3.68
C LYS A 33 7.74 -2.52 -3.32
N LEU A 34 7.70 -1.98 -2.10
CA LEU A 34 8.64 -0.98 -1.61
C LEU A 34 9.30 -1.48 -0.32
N SER A 35 10.34 -0.77 0.12
CA SER A 35 11.03 -1.05 1.37
C SER A 35 11.33 0.24 2.13
N ASP A 36 11.38 0.15 3.45
CA ASP A 36 11.85 1.20 4.33
C ASP A 36 12.62 0.60 5.53
N SER A 37 12.98 1.44 6.51
CA SER A 37 13.70 1.00 7.71
C SER A 37 12.95 -0.04 8.55
N SER A 38 11.64 -0.20 8.35
CA SER A 38 10.78 -1.15 9.05
C SER A 38 10.56 -2.46 8.27
N GLY A 39 11.12 -2.58 7.06
CA GLY A 39 11.09 -3.79 6.24
C GLY A 39 10.48 -3.60 4.84
N ASN A 40 10.21 -4.71 4.17
CA ASN A 40 9.52 -4.73 2.88
C ASN A 40 8.00 -4.62 3.09
N TYR A 41 7.33 -3.93 2.17
CA TYR A 41 5.87 -3.79 2.23
C TYR A 41 5.26 -3.65 0.84
N LEU A 42 3.97 -3.99 0.77
CA LEU A 42 3.12 -3.62 -0.35
C LEU A 42 2.52 -2.25 -0.05
N ALA A 43 2.83 -1.25 -0.89
CA ALA A 43 2.18 0.04 -0.87
C ALA A 43 0.87 -0.07 -1.67
N ILE A 44 -0.26 0.25 -1.02
CA ILE A 44 -1.60 0.15 -1.60
C ILE A 44 -2.27 1.52 -1.48
N PRO A 45 -2.90 2.09 -2.53
CA PRO A 45 -3.66 3.32 -2.43
C PRO A 45 -4.82 3.16 -1.44
N ALA A 46 -4.97 4.11 -0.52
CA ALA A 46 -6.04 4.10 0.49
C ALA A 46 -7.39 4.58 -0.06
N THR A 47 -7.86 3.97 -1.16
CA THR A 47 -9.13 4.33 -1.82
C THR A 47 -10.36 3.72 -1.14
N ASP A 48 -10.20 2.61 -0.42
CA ASP A 48 -11.25 1.95 0.36
C ASP A 48 -10.71 1.40 1.67
N LYS A 49 -11.47 1.54 2.77
CA LYS A 49 -11.08 1.07 4.11
C LYS A 49 -10.82 -0.42 4.17
N ASN A 50 -11.51 -1.23 3.36
CA ASN A 50 -11.39 -2.67 3.35
C ASN A 50 -10.07 -3.15 2.73
N LEU A 51 -9.37 -2.31 1.95
CA LEU A 51 -8.02 -2.62 1.46
C LEU A 51 -7.00 -2.78 2.60
N SER A 52 -7.26 -2.20 3.77
CA SER A 52 -6.40 -2.34 4.95
C SER A 52 -6.70 -3.56 5.83
N LYS A 53 -7.84 -4.25 5.61
CA LYS A 53 -8.26 -5.43 6.38
C LYS A 53 -7.61 -6.70 5.86
N ILE A 54 -6.28 -6.70 5.85
CA ILE A 54 -5.45 -7.74 5.24
C ILE A 54 -4.35 -8.29 6.16
N CYS A 55 -4.22 -7.78 7.39
CA CYS A 55 -3.33 -8.39 8.38
C CYS A 55 -3.76 -9.85 8.63
N GLY A 56 -2.80 -10.78 8.60
CA GLY A 56 -3.02 -12.22 8.69
C GLY A 56 -3.51 -12.88 7.40
N LYS A 57 -3.58 -12.15 6.28
CA LYS A 57 -3.97 -12.68 4.96
C LYS A 57 -2.78 -12.73 4.02
N ILE A 58 -2.89 -13.57 2.99
CA ILE A 58 -1.93 -13.64 1.89
C ILE A 58 -2.35 -12.63 0.81
N VAL A 59 -1.41 -11.76 0.40
CA VAL A 59 -1.56 -10.82 -0.72
C VAL A 59 -0.34 -10.94 -1.61
N LEU A 60 -0.53 -11.24 -2.90
CA LEU A 60 0.56 -11.49 -3.86
C LEU A 60 1.62 -12.47 -3.32
N ASP A 61 1.18 -13.60 -2.78
CA ASP A 61 2.02 -14.65 -2.19
C ASP A 61 2.77 -14.27 -0.90
N TYR A 62 2.48 -13.10 -0.32
CA TYR A 62 3.08 -12.66 0.95
C TYR A 62 2.06 -12.68 2.09
N LEU A 63 2.45 -13.27 3.23
CA LEU A 63 1.66 -13.21 4.47
C LEU A 63 1.84 -11.84 5.13
N ILE A 64 0.79 -11.03 5.17
CA ILE A 64 0.86 -9.69 5.75
C ILE A 64 0.83 -9.79 7.28
N ASN A 65 1.91 -9.33 7.92
CA ASN A 65 2.08 -9.39 9.38
C ASN A 65 1.75 -8.06 10.08
N ARG A 66 1.78 -6.93 9.35
CA ARG A 66 1.54 -5.60 9.92
C ARG A 66 1.01 -4.65 8.86
N VAL A 67 0.05 -3.82 9.26
CA VAL A 67 -0.48 -2.73 8.41
C VAL A 67 -0.23 -1.40 9.09
N THR A 68 0.38 -0.46 8.37
CA THR A 68 0.49 0.95 8.79
C THR A 68 0.05 1.87 7.65
N TYR A 69 0.14 3.18 7.87
CA TYR A 69 -0.40 4.18 6.96
C TYR A 69 0.58 5.34 6.79
N ASP A 70 0.66 5.85 5.55
CA ASP A 70 1.27 7.13 5.24
C ASP A 70 0.19 8.14 4.84
N THR A 71 0.43 9.39 5.22
CA THR A 71 -0.49 10.52 5.03
C THR A 71 0.06 11.51 4.01
N TYR A 72 -0.82 12.24 3.34
CA TYR A 72 -0.48 13.37 2.49
C TYR A 72 -1.54 14.45 2.67
N ASN A 73 -1.12 15.66 3.03
CA ASN A 73 -1.97 16.76 3.47
C ASN A 73 -2.93 16.33 4.61
N GLY A 74 -2.40 15.56 5.58
CA GLY A 74 -3.15 15.08 6.73
C GLY A 74 -4.22 14.01 6.43
N LYS A 75 -4.27 13.49 5.20
CA LYS A 75 -5.18 12.39 4.81
C LYS A 75 -4.39 11.11 4.58
N VAL A 76 -4.92 9.97 5.04
CA VAL A 76 -4.32 8.67 4.73
C VAL A 76 -4.43 8.43 3.22
N VAL A 77 -3.29 8.20 2.57
CA VAL A 77 -3.21 8.01 1.11
C VAL A 77 -2.58 6.68 0.72
N ILE A 78 -1.72 6.12 1.56
CA ILE A 78 -1.07 4.81 1.35
C ILE A 78 -1.29 3.93 2.56
N ILE A 79 -1.68 2.69 2.29
CA ILE A 79 -1.66 1.57 3.23
C ILE A 79 -0.35 0.82 2.99
N LYS A 80 0.42 0.61 4.04
CA LYS A 80 1.67 -0.16 4.01
C LYS A 80 1.43 -1.53 4.62
N ALA A 81 1.42 -2.56 3.80
CA ALA A 81 1.22 -3.94 4.23
C ALA A 81 2.57 -4.67 4.27
N TYR A 82 3.17 -4.78 5.45
CA TYR A 82 4.46 -5.42 5.67
C TYR A 82 4.32 -6.95 5.68
N TYR A 83 5.31 -7.63 5.12
CA TYR A 83 5.40 -9.08 5.02
C TYR A 83 6.77 -9.60 5.45
#